data_AF-A0A168AFY6-F1
#
_entry.id   AF-A0A168AFY6-F1
#
_cell.length_a   1.000
_cell.length_b   1.000
_cell.length_c   1.000
_cell.angle_alpha   90.00
_cell.angle_beta   90.00
_cell.angle_gamma   90.00
#
_symmetry.space_group_name_H-M   'P 1'
#
loop_
_entity.id
_entity.type
_entity.pdbx_description
1 polymer ?
#
loop_
_entity_poly.entity_id
_entity_poly.type
_entity_poly.pdbx_seq_one_letter_code
_entity_poly.pdbx_strand_id
1 'polypeptide(L)'
;MHSCSLDDALIQKDSNIQTVSREQAIQFLQQNLLKGSGNKTSKTTTLSNYDAITLEKITNSDQLLTVIPLPYNDKQQNSRVLLLTVNDTLKSAVFTMYPDVAQSTKEFSGRVIITSMNGDFFKGFRMKNGYIISKFIKKSSAYTTNKIESRSALTYATEPIQLHEVIIPARKPVQSLTVAYLYVYSYEIESSNVSLLNWGFSGGGGGGGEEEEVADPCLKIKAQIDNVVIKAKIDALKGKTANKNEAGIVQKKDGTFADMIAATNSNELNMPPGTDFTGSMHTHQDPYSSGRFRENGTPIMLRPILIFSPKDVVHFLEFLNNTKKNNAPITEVYSTMISSSAVYQLRFTGNITDVKIDCDISDLNIKYVKSIKDNGNDKKLGFLKFLEDNIGIKGIELYEINSDNSTVKITLDNNKISNIPCK
;
A
#
# COMPACT_ATOMS: atom_id res chain seq x y z
N MET A 1 2.61 -32.46 -34.18
CA MET A 1 2.16 -32.98 -32.87
C MET A 1 3.37 -33.20 -31.99
N HIS A 2 3.60 -32.35 -30.99
CA HIS A 2 3.89 -32.71 -29.60
C HIS A 2 4.17 -31.45 -28.76
N SER A 3 3.86 -31.57 -27.47
CA SER A 3 3.59 -30.58 -26.43
C SER A 3 4.78 -30.35 -25.48
N CYS A 4 4.65 -29.31 -24.63
CA CYS A 4 5.18 -29.07 -23.27
C CYS A 4 6.16 -27.87 -23.20
N SER A 5 6.15 -26.99 -22.21
CA SER A 5 5.30 -26.68 -21.04
C SER A 5 5.67 -25.25 -20.62
N LEU A 6 4.77 -24.49 -19.99
CA LEU A 6 5.13 -23.21 -19.35
C LEU A 6 5.72 -23.53 -17.98
N ASP A 7 6.93 -23.03 -17.72
CA ASP A 7 7.62 -23.20 -16.45
C ASP A 7 6.91 -22.40 -15.34
N ASP A 8 6.37 -23.15 -14.37
CA ASP A 8 6.02 -22.70 -13.02
C ASP A 8 7.30 -22.30 -12.26
N ALA A 9 7.42 -21.03 -11.88
CA ALA A 9 8.39 -20.54 -10.90
C ALA A 9 7.79 -19.31 -10.20
N LEU A 10 7.63 -19.17 -8.88
CA LEU A 10 8.01 -19.93 -7.69
C LEU A 10 6.91 -19.62 -6.63
N ILE A 11 5.96 -20.53 -6.40
CA ILE A 11 5.14 -20.46 -5.18
C ILE A 11 5.99 -21.05 -4.06
N GLN A 12 6.39 -20.24 -3.09
CA GLN A 12 7.10 -20.73 -1.91
C GLN A 12 6.18 -21.70 -1.16
N LYS A 13 6.64 -22.94 -1.04
CA LYS A 13 6.08 -23.93 -0.10
C LYS A 13 6.41 -23.45 1.30
N ASP A 14 5.49 -22.71 1.92
CA ASP A 14 5.70 -22.17 3.27
C ASP A 14 5.59 -23.33 4.28
N SER A 15 6.71 -23.73 4.88
CA SER A 15 6.81 -24.95 5.72
C SER A 15 6.03 -24.86 7.03
N ASN A 16 5.47 -23.69 7.36
CA ASN A 16 4.94 -23.39 8.69
C ASN A 16 3.41 -23.48 8.79
N ILE A 17 2.69 -23.55 7.67
CA ILE A 17 1.24 -23.70 7.65
C ILE A 17 0.81 -24.85 6.73
N GLN A 18 -0.30 -25.51 7.07
CA GLN A 18 -0.89 -26.57 6.25
C GLN A 18 -2.42 -26.46 6.26
N THR A 19 -3.01 -26.71 5.09
CA THR A 19 -4.46 -26.81 4.90
C THR A 19 -5.01 -27.95 5.75
N VAL A 20 -6.04 -27.66 6.56
CA VAL A 20 -6.78 -28.69 7.29
C VAL A 20 -7.71 -29.41 6.31
N SER A 21 -7.63 -30.74 6.21
CA SER A 21 -8.54 -31.47 5.32
C SER A 21 -9.98 -31.43 5.84
N ARG A 22 -10.95 -31.69 4.95
CA ARG A 22 -12.35 -31.78 5.35
C ARG A 22 -12.57 -32.83 6.45
N GLU A 23 -11.90 -33.97 6.35
CA GLU A 23 -11.97 -35.07 7.31
C GLU A 23 -11.38 -34.65 8.67
N GLN A 24 -10.21 -33.99 8.66
CA GLN A 24 -9.59 -33.44 9.87
C GLN A 24 -10.49 -32.40 10.54
N ALA A 25 -11.14 -31.54 9.76
CA ALA A 25 -12.08 -30.53 10.24
C ALA A 25 -13.30 -31.16 10.91
N ILE A 26 -13.89 -32.20 10.30
CA ILE A 26 -15.02 -32.94 10.87
C ILE A 26 -14.62 -33.60 12.19
N GLN A 27 -13.47 -34.28 12.23
CA GLN A 27 -12.96 -34.90 13.47
C GLN A 27 -12.72 -33.86 14.57
N PHE A 28 -12.13 -32.72 14.22
CA PHE A 28 -11.90 -31.62 15.16
C PHE A 28 -13.21 -31.11 15.78
N LEU A 29 -14.24 -30.89 14.97
CA LEU A 29 -15.56 -30.41 15.42
C LEU A 29 -16.29 -31.43 16.30
N GLN A 30 -16.14 -32.72 16.03
CA GLN A 30 -16.70 -33.79 16.86
C GLN A 30 -16.09 -33.80 18.26
N GLN A 31 -14.82 -33.43 18.39
CA GLN A 31 -14.09 -33.38 19.66
C GLN A 31 -14.24 -32.03 20.38
N ASN A 32 -14.50 -30.93 19.65
CA ASN A 32 -14.50 -29.56 20.17
C ASN A 32 -15.84 -28.85 19.87
N LEU A 33 -16.88 -29.23 20.60
CA LEU A 33 -18.22 -28.63 20.48
C LEU A 33 -18.22 -27.14 20.90
N LEU A 34 -18.93 -26.31 20.15
CA LEU A 34 -19.09 -24.89 20.46
C LEU A 34 -19.93 -24.69 21.73
N LYS A 35 -19.41 -23.90 22.67
CA LYS A 35 -20.12 -23.48 23.87
C LYS A 35 -20.57 -22.02 23.72
N GLY A 36 -21.88 -21.77 23.81
CA GLY A 36 -22.43 -20.40 23.74
C GLY A 36 -22.07 -19.58 24.99
N SER A 37 -21.59 -18.35 24.79
CA SER A 37 -21.35 -17.37 25.85
C SER A 37 -22.65 -16.59 26.13
N GLY A 38 -23.44 -17.09 27.08
CA GLY A 38 -24.65 -16.43 27.56
C GLY A 38 -24.98 -16.89 28.96
N ASN A 39 -25.15 -15.95 29.89
CA ASN A 39 -25.62 -16.20 31.26
C ASN A 39 -27.07 -16.70 31.25
N LYS A 40 -27.25 -17.99 30.99
CA LYS A 40 -28.32 -18.92 31.41
C LYS A 40 -28.30 -20.11 30.45
N THR A 41 -27.92 -21.28 30.97
CA THR A 41 -27.86 -22.61 30.32
C THR A 41 -26.93 -22.72 29.10
N SER A 42 -25.80 -23.42 29.27
CA SER A 42 -24.85 -23.75 28.19
C SER A 42 -25.50 -24.67 27.16
N LYS A 43 -26.12 -24.11 26.12
CA LYS A 43 -26.51 -24.88 24.94
C LYS A 43 -25.26 -25.18 24.12
N THR A 44 -24.82 -26.44 24.13
CA THR A 44 -23.87 -26.99 23.16
C THR A 44 -24.56 -27.04 21.81
N THR A 45 -23.99 -26.38 20.80
CA THR A 45 -24.52 -26.45 19.43
C THR A 45 -23.68 -27.45 18.63
N THR A 46 -24.32 -28.49 18.10
CA THR A 46 -23.70 -29.42 17.16
C THR A 46 -23.71 -28.82 15.76
N LEU A 47 -22.52 -28.56 15.20
CA LEU A 47 -22.40 -28.30 13.76
C LEU A 47 -22.77 -29.58 13.02
N SER A 48 -23.90 -29.56 12.33
CA SER A 48 -24.47 -30.73 11.64
C SER A 48 -24.36 -30.63 10.12
N ASN A 49 -23.97 -29.47 9.58
CA ASN A 49 -23.84 -29.24 8.14
C ASN A 49 -22.37 -29.25 7.70
N TYR A 50 -21.76 -30.44 7.69
CA TYR A 50 -20.38 -30.65 7.21
C TYR A 50 -20.23 -30.50 5.69
N ASP A 51 -21.34 -30.42 4.95
CA ASP A 51 -21.35 -30.15 3.51
C ASP A 51 -21.10 -28.68 3.19
N ALA A 52 -21.29 -27.80 4.17
CA ALA A 52 -21.01 -26.37 4.04
C ALA A 52 -19.54 -26.00 4.30
N ILE A 53 -18.65 -26.99 4.52
CA ILE A 53 -17.21 -26.74 4.68
C ILE A 53 -16.63 -26.28 3.34
N THR A 54 -16.01 -25.11 3.32
CA THR A 54 -15.36 -24.53 2.14
C THR A 54 -13.88 -24.29 2.40
N LEU A 55 -13.11 -24.15 1.32
CA LEU A 55 -11.72 -23.74 1.36
C LEU A 55 -11.59 -22.35 0.77
N GLU A 56 -10.98 -21.43 1.52
CA GLU A 56 -10.75 -20.05 1.10
C GLU A 56 -9.24 -19.81 0.88
N LYS A 57 -8.89 -19.03 -0.15
CA LYS A 57 -7.48 -18.75 -0.49
C LYS A 57 -6.80 -17.91 0.59
N ILE A 58 -5.54 -18.24 0.89
CA ILE A 58 -4.63 -17.41 1.68
C ILE A 58 -3.66 -16.75 0.70
N THR A 59 -3.60 -15.41 0.70
CA THR A 59 -2.65 -14.66 -0.12
C THR A 59 -1.22 -15.03 0.27
N ASN A 60 -0.36 -15.20 -0.74
CA ASN A 60 1.04 -15.63 -0.60
C ASN A 60 1.24 -17.05 -0.05
N SER A 61 0.28 -17.96 -0.26
CA SER A 61 0.41 -19.37 0.10
C SER A 61 -0.26 -20.29 -0.92
N ASP A 62 0.29 -21.50 -1.08
CA ASP A 62 -0.37 -22.63 -1.74
C ASP A 62 -1.39 -23.33 -0.84
N GLN A 63 -1.41 -23.00 0.46
CA GLN A 63 -2.36 -23.53 1.43
C GLN A 63 -3.68 -22.74 1.44
N LEU A 64 -4.74 -23.41 1.87
CA LEU A 64 -6.08 -22.89 1.94
C LEU A 64 -6.56 -22.85 3.40
N LEU A 65 -7.38 -21.85 3.73
CA LEU A 65 -8.05 -21.76 5.01
C LEU A 65 -9.33 -22.59 4.96
N THR A 66 -9.51 -23.50 5.92
CA THR A 66 -10.75 -24.26 6.03
C THR A 66 -11.79 -23.46 6.79
N VAL A 67 -12.95 -23.25 6.17
CA VAL A 67 -14.01 -22.38 6.66
C VAL A 67 -15.29 -23.16 6.82
N ILE A 68 -15.93 -23.00 7.98
CA ILE A 68 -17.13 -23.75 8.35
C ILE A 68 -18.19 -22.76 8.85
N PRO A 69 -19.26 -22.50 8.10
CA PRO A 69 -20.30 -21.56 8.51
C PRO A 69 -21.06 -22.07 9.74
N LEU A 70 -21.40 -21.16 10.65
CA LEU A 70 -22.26 -21.46 11.80
C LEU A 70 -23.75 -21.38 11.42
N PRO A 71 -24.62 -22.19 12.06
CA PRO A 71 -26.03 -22.29 11.69
C PRO A 71 -26.87 -21.05 12.02
N TYR A 72 -26.38 -20.13 12.86
CA TYR A 72 -27.13 -18.96 13.33
C TYR A 72 -26.78 -17.66 12.59
N ASN A 73 -26.38 -17.77 11.31
CA ASN A 73 -26.05 -16.61 10.50
C ASN A 73 -27.33 -15.95 9.97
N ASP A 74 -27.44 -14.63 10.13
CA ASP A 74 -28.54 -13.80 9.64
C ASP A 74 -28.02 -12.45 9.11
N LYS A 75 -28.93 -11.49 8.89
CA LYS A 75 -28.56 -10.15 8.39
C LYS A 75 -27.78 -9.30 9.41
N GLN A 76 -27.77 -9.69 10.69
CA GLN A 76 -27.12 -8.97 11.80
C GLN A 76 -25.82 -9.65 12.23
N GLN A 77 -25.61 -10.93 11.88
CA GLN A 77 -24.44 -11.69 12.26
C GLN A 77 -24.07 -12.75 11.21
N ASN A 78 -22.80 -12.79 10.82
CA ASN A 78 -22.22 -13.89 10.04
C ASN A 78 -21.00 -14.47 10.78
N SER A 79 -21.17 -15.67 11.34
CA SER A 79 -20.16 -16.42 12.07
C SER A 79 -19.71 -17.67 11.32
N ARG A 80 -18.42 -17.97 11.45
CA ARG A 80 -17.78 -19.16 10.88
C ARG A 80 -16.60 -19.61 11.74
N VAL A 81 -16.36 -20.91 11.75
CA VAL A 81 -15.14 -21.52 12.30
C VAL A 81 -14.08 -21.52 11.22
N LEU A 82 -12.86 -21.12 11.59
CA LEU A 82 -11.69 -21.12 10.72
C LEU A 82 -10.67 -22.10 11.28
N LEU A 83 -10.14 -22.99 10.44
CA LEU A 83 -9.15 -24.00 10.82
C LEU A 83 -7.92 -23.93 9.92
N LEU A 84 -6.74 -24.01 10.53
CA LEU A 84 -5.45 -24.07 9.86
C LEU A 84 -4.43 -24.80 10.75
N THR A 85 -3.57 -25.63 10.18
CA THR A 85 -2.44 -26.20 10.92
C THR A 85 -1.28 -25.22 10.85
N VAL A 86 -0.69 -24.89 12.00
CA VAL A 86 0.43 -23.95 12.12
C VAL A 86 1.50 -24.61 12.98
N ASN A 87 2.72 -24.78 12.46
CA ASN A 87 3.81 -25.52 13.10
C ASN A 87 3.31 -26.89 13.64
N ASP A 88 2.72 -27.68 12.75
CA ASP A 88 2.15 -29.02 13.03
C ASP A 88 1.04 -29.06 14.09
N THR A 89 0.52 -27.90 14.51
CA THR A 89 -0.57 -27.79 15.49
C THR A 89 -1.82 -27.23 14.83
N LEU A 90 -2.93 -27.97 14.88
CA LEU A 90 -4.23 -27.47 14.42
C LEU A 90 -4.69 -26.30 15.30
N LYS A 91 -4.90 -25.14 14.67
CA LYS A 91 -5.44 -23.93 15.28
C LYS A 91 -6.87 -23.70 14.80
N SER A 92 -7.69 -23.17 15.71
CA SER A 92 -9.09 -22.84 15.44
C SER A 92 -9.45 -21.45 15.96
N ALA A 93 -10.37 -20.80 15.27
CA ALA A 93 -10.94 -19.52 15.67
C ALA A 93 -12.41 -19.45 15.23
N VAL A 94 -13.25 -18.84 16.07
CA VAL A 94 -14.60 -18.43 15.69
C VAL A 94 -14.53 -16.98 15.24
N PHE A 95 -14.79 -16.76 13.96
CA PHE A 95 -14.78 -15.46 13.30
C PHE A 95 -16.20 -14.98 13.07
N THR A 96 -16.56 -13.84 13.65
CA THR A 96 -17.91 -13.29 13.58
C THR A 96 -17.92 -11.86 13.07
N MET A 97 -18.75 -11.60 12.06
CA MET A 97 -18.98 -10.29 11.45
C MET A 97 -20.38 -9.79 11.84
N TYR A 98 -20.47 -8.56 12.33
CA TYR A 98 -21.71 -7.85 12.66
C TYR A 98 -21.81 -6.61 11.75
N PRO A 99 -22.53 -6.65 10.63
CA PRO A 99 -22.63 -5.51 9.72
C PRO A 99 -23.35 -4.31 10.36
N ASP A 100 -22.89 -3.10 10.06
CA ASP A 100 -23.53 -1.84 10.51
C ASP A 100 -24.84 -1.55 9.76
N VAL A 101 -24.99 -2.09 8.54
CA VAL A 101 -26.17 -1.95 7.69
C VAL A 101 -26.61 -3.30 7.16
N ALA A 102 -27.93 -3.55 7.08
CA ALA A 102 -28.47 -4.84 6.63
C ALA A 102 -28.37 -5.09 5.11
N GLN A 103 -27.75 -4.17 4.35
CA GLN A 103 -27.58 -4.26 2.89
C GLN A 103 -26.16 -4.72 2.53
N SER A 104 -26.03 -5.59 1.53
CA SER A 104 -24.74 -6.06 1.02
C SER A 104 -24.05 -4.95 0.21
N THR A 105 -23.12 -4.25 0.83
CA THR A 105 -22.20 -3.33 0.14
C THR A 105 -21.01 -4.11 -0.42
N LYS A 106 -20.35 -3.57 -1.46
CA LYS A 106 -19.11 -4.15 -2.02
C LYS A 106 -18.03 -4.35 -0.95
N GLU A 107 -17.99 -3.48 0.06
CA GLU A 107 -17.01 -3.51 1.14
C GLU A 107 -17.70 -3.59 2.51
N PHE A 108 -17.16 -4.39 3.43
CA PHE A 108 -17.78 -4.63 4.73
C PHE A 108 -17.63 -3.44 5.71
N SER A 109 -18.75 -2.92 6.21
CA SER A 109 -18.78 -2.01 7.36
C SER A 109 -19.49 -2.70 8.52
N GLY A 110 -18.88 -2.69 9.70
CA GLY A 110 -19.40 -3.42 10.85
C GLY A 110 -18.35 -3.72 11.91
N ARG A 111 -18.64 -4.65 12.81
CA ARG A 111 -17.69 -5.16 13.79
C ARG A 111 -17.24 -6.57 13.42
N VAL A 112 -15.98 -6.87 13.61
CA VAL A 112 -15.44 -8.22 13.53
C VAL A 112 -14.96 -8.63 14.92
N ILE A 113 -15.40 -9.81 15.38
CA ILE A 113 -15.01 -10.38 16.67
C ILE A 113 -14.46 -11.78 16.43
N ILE A 114 -13.28 -12.04 17.00
CA ILE A 114 -12.55 -13.30 16.93
C ILE A 114 -12.49 -13.89 18.33
N THR A 115 -12.99 -15.12 18.48
CA THR A 115 -13.04 -15.83 19.77
C THR A 115 -12.51 -17.25 19.66
N SER A 116 -12.23 -17.88 20.81
CA SER A 116 -12.02 -19.32 20.91
C SER A 116 -13.31 -20.09 20.63
N MET A 117 -13.20 -21.42 20.43
CA MET A 117 -14.37 -22.31 20.35
C MET A 117 -15.25 -22.29 21.62
N ASN A 118 -14.71 -21.81 22.75
CA ASN A 118 -15.43 -21.64 24.02
C ASN A 118 -16.01 -20.23 24.19
N GLY A 119 -15.81 -19.34 23.22
CA GLY A 119 -16.26 -17.94 23.28
C GLY A 119 -15.32 -16.99 24.00
N ASP A 120 -14.08 -17.40 24.30
CA ASP A 120 -13.08 -16.50 24.89
C ASP A 120 -12.63 -15.48 23.85
N PHE A 121 -12.72 -14.20 24.19
CA PHE A 121 -12.31 -13.12 23.30
C PHE A 121 -10.80 -13.16 23.02
N PHE A 122 -10.44 -13.22 21.74
CA PHE A 122 -9.06 -13.05 21.28
C PHE A 122 -8.82 -11.61 20.83
N LYS A 123 -9.55 -11.19 19.80
CA LYS A 123 -9.37 -9.91 19.11
C LYS A 123 -10.70 -9.42 18.55
N GLY A 124 -10.81 -8.13 18.35
CA GLY A 124 -11.95 -7.54 17.67
C GLY A 124 -11.56 -6.25 16.98
N PHE A 125 -12.28 -5.91 15.92
CA PHE A 125 -12.02 -4.77 15.07
C PHE A 125 -13.32 -4.08 14.68
N ARG A 126 -13.34 -2.75 14.63
CA ARG A 126 -14.38 -2.04 13.87
C ARG A 126 -13.89 -1.84 12.46
N MET A 127 -14.76 -2.16 11.52
CA MET A 127 -14.55 -2.02 10.09
C MET A 127 -15.50 -0.98 9.51
N LYS A 128 -15.02 -0.16 8.59
CA LYS A 128 -15.85 0.77 7.82
C LYS A 128 -15.35 0.75 6.39
N ASN A 129 -16.20 0.45 5.42
CA ASN A 129 -15.88 0.28 4.00
C ASN A 129 -14.73 -0.72 3.73
N GLY A 130 -14.64 -1.78 4.52
CA GLY A 130 -13.55 -2.76 4.43
C GLY A 130 -12.26 -2.33 5.15
N TYR A 131 -12.25 -1.22 5.89
CA TYR A 131 -11.07 -0.72 6.61
C TYR A 131 -11.19 -0.96 8.11
N ILE A 132 -10.15 -1.51 8.76
CA ILE A 132 -10.07 -1.55 10.23
C ILE A 132 -9.80 -0.12 10.74
N ILE A 133 -10.76 0.46 11.47
CA ILE A 133 -10.67 1.83 12.01
C ILE A 133 -10.42 1.85 13.52
N SER A 134 -10.64 0.74 14.21
CA SER A 134 -10.36 0.60 15.64
C SER A 134 -10.19 -0.87 16.02
N LYS A 135 -9.62 -1.10 17.19
CA LYS A 135 -9.50 -2.42 17.80
C LYS A 135 -10.27 -2.46 19.12
N PHE A 136 -10.94 -3.57 19.37
CA PHE A 136 -11.54 -3.87 20.65
C PHE A 136 -10.52 -4.54 21.57
N ILE A 137 -10.42 -4.05 22.80
CA ILE A 137 -9.63 -4.64 23.87
C ILE A 137 -10.53 -5.00 25.04
N LYS A 138 -10.20 -6.08 25.76
CA LYS A 138 -10.92 -6.44 26.99
C LYS A 138 -10.68 -5.37 28.05
N LYS A 139 -11.74 -4.87 28.68
CA LYS A 139 -11.61 -3.92 29.80
C LYS A 139 -10.89 -4.61 30.96
N SER A 140 -9.69 -4.16 31.32
CA SER A 140 -9.08 -4.55 32.59
C SER A 140 -9.80 -3.80 33.71
N SER A 141 -10.21 -4.53 34.75
CA SER A 141 -10.73 -3.90 35.97
C SER A 141 -9.57 -3.31 36.77
N ALA A 142 -9.05 -2.18 36.32
CA ALA A 142 -8.15 -1.35 37.11
C ALA A 142 -8.46 0.13 36.81
N TYR A 143 -8.78 0.88 37.88
CA TYR A 143 -9.12 2.30 37.93
C TYR A 143 -10.58 2.68 37.63
N THR A 144 -11.40 2.56 38.68
CA THR A 144 -12.54 3.45 38.93
C THR A 144 -12.05 4.90 38.98
N THR A 145 -12.30 5.68 37.93
CA THR A 145 -12.45 7.13 38.08
C THR A 145 -13.81 7.52 37.55
N ASN A 146 -14.62 8.07 38.46
CA ASN A 146 -15.95 8.58 38.19
C ASN A 146 -15.85 9.70 37.14
N LYS A 147 -16.44 9.51 35.97
CA LYS A 147 -17.03 10.62 35.23
C LYS A 147 -18.26 10.18 34.44
N ILE A 148 -19.27 11.02 34.62
CA ILE A 148 -20.68 10.85 34.29
C ILE A 148 -20.88 10.78 32.77
N GLU A 149 -21.86 9.96 32.39
CA GLU A 149 -22.34 9.65 31.05
C GLU A 149 -22.61 10.88 30.17
N SER A 150 -22.36 10.74 28.87
CA SER A 150 -23.28 11.25 27.85
C SER A 150 -23.72 10.08 26.98
N ARG A 151 -24.96 9.63 27.19
CA ARG A 151 -25.66 8.64 26.38
C ARG A 151 -25.88 9.18 24.96
N SER A 152 -25.39 8.46 23.96
CA SER A 152 -26.13 8.29 22.70
C SER A 152 -26.22 6.79 22.42
N ALA A 153 -27.40 6.25 22.73
CA ALA A 153 -27.72 4.85 22.52
C ALA A 153 -28.16 4.62 21.07
N LEU A 154 -27.46 3.73 20.36
CA LEU A 154 -28.06 2.89 19.33
C LEU A 154 -27.83 1.44 19.73
N THR A 155 -28.90 0.81 20.18
CA THR A 155 -28.98 -0.57 20.65
C THR A 155 -28.86 -1.54 19.48
N TYR A 156 -27.72 -2.25 19.39
CA TYR A 156 -27.59 -3.50 18.62
C TYR A 156 -26.80 -4.52 19.44
N ALA A 157 -27.43 -5.67 19.68
CA ALA A 157 -26.94 -6.91 20.32
C ALA A 157 -26.10 -6.69 21.60
N THR A 158 -26.67 -7.03 22.76
CA THR A 158 -25.97 -7.01 24.05
C THR A 158 -24.73 -7.90 24.00
N GLU A 159 -23.55 -7.29 23.93
CA GLU A 159 -22.27 -8.00 23.98
C GLU A 159 -22.10 -8.64 25.38
N PRO A 160 -21.79 -9.96 25.48
CA PRO A 160 -21.61 -10.63 26.76
C PRO A 160 -20.33 -10.19 27.51
N ILE A 161 -19.48 -9.37 26.89
CA ILE A 161 -18.19 -8.92 27.42
C ILE A 161 -18.06 -7.41 27.17
N GLN A 162 -17.72 -6.63 28.21
CA GLN A 162 -17.42 -5.21 28.03
C GLN A 162 -16.04 -5.02 27.37
N LEU A 163 -16.04 -4.45 26.18
CA LEU A 163 -14.84 -4.12 25.41
C LEU A 163 -14.63 -2.60 25.39
N HIS A 164 -13.36 -2.16 25.40
CA HIS A 164 -13.00 -0.78 25.07
C HIS A 164 -12.57 -0.72 23.60
N GLU A 165 -13.11 0.27 22.89
CA GLU A 165 -12.70 0.57 21.52
C GLU A 165 -11.52 1.56 21.57
N VAL A 166 -10.37 1.14 21.05
CA VAL A 166 -9.20 2.00 20.89
C VAL A 166 -9.14 2.41 19.43
N ILE A 167 -9.30 3.71 19.18
CA ILE A 167 -9.20 4.29 17.84
C ILE A 167 -7.77 4.13 17.35
N ILE A 168 -7.61 3.53 16.17
CA ILE A 168 -6.33 3.46 15.48
C ILE A 168 -6.36 4.57 14.42
N PRO A 169 -5.37 5.49 14.35
CA PRO A 169 -5.34 6.51 13.31
C PRO A 169 -5.34 5.87 11.92
N ALA A 170 -6.08 6.48 10.98
CA ALA A 170 -6.53 5.85 9.74
C ALA A 170 -5.40 5.17 8.93
N ARG A 171 -5.50 3.83 8.80
CA ARG A 171 -4.64 2.99 7.96
C ARG A 171 -5.28 2.76 6.58
N LYS A 172 -4.47 2.35 5.59
CA LYS A 172 -4.88 1.96 4.22
C LYS A 172 -5.90 0.82 4.21
N PRO A 173 -6.62 0.56 3.09
CA PRO A 173 -7.61 -0.51 3.01
C PRO A 173 -6.94 -1.84 3.28
N VAL A 174 -7.52 -2.62 4.20
CA VAL A 174 -7.16 -4.03 4.35
C VAL A 174 -8.48 -4.80 4.41
N GLN A 175 -8.92 -5.30 3.26
CA GLN A 175 -10.04 -6.24 3.17
C GLN A 175 -9.62 -7.67 3.57
N SER A 176 -8.49 -7.79 4.25
CA SER A 176 -7.89 -9.04 4.67
C SER A 176 -7.41 -8.94 6.11
N LEU A 177 -7.38 -10.09 6.77
CA LEU A 177 -6.77 -10.22 8.09
C LEU A 177 -5.54 -11.08 7.96
N THR A 178 -4.46 -10.70 8.63
CA THR A 178 -3.31 -11.58 8.78
C THR A 178 -3.78 -12.86 9.45
N VAL A 179 -3.41 -14.00 8.88
CA VAL A 179 -3.81 -15.33 9.38
C VAL A 179 -3.41 -15.51 10.85
N ALA A 180 -2.28 -14.94 11.28
CA ALA A 180 -1.84 -14.88 12.67
C ALA A 180 -2.85 -14.20 13.64
N TYR A 181 -3.68 -13.27 13.17
CA TYR A 181 -4.72 -12.66 14.00
C TYR A 181 -5.81 -13.64 14.43
N LEU A 182 -5.95 -14.77 13.75
CA LEU A 182 -6.96 -15.77 14.09
C LEU A 182 -6.56 -16.59 15.33
N TYR A 183 -5.26 -16.79 15.60
CA TYR A 183 -4.82 -17.77 16.62
C TYR A 183 -3.67 -17.34 17.54
N VAL A 184 -3.07 -16.15 17.37
CA VAL A 184 -2.01 -15.66 18.27
C VAL A 184 -2.60 -14.76 19.37
N TYR A 185 -2.44 -15.15 20.63
CA TYR A 185 -2.98 -14.49 21.83
C TYR A 185 -2.13 -13.28 22.30
N SER A 186 -0.87 -13.17 21.88
CA SER A 186 0.07 -12.13 22.35
C SER A 186 -0.05 -10.78 21.61
N TYR A 187 0.35 -9.73 22.32
CA TYR A 187 0.45 -8.34 21.84
C TYR A 187 1.67 -8.10 20.93
N GLU A 188 2.58 -9.06 20.88
CA GLU A 188 3.85 -9.02 20.15
C GLU A 188 3.74 -9.92 18.91
N ILE A 189 3.59 -9.30 17.74
CA ILE A 189 3.97 -9.92 16.47
C ILE A 189 5.04 -8.99 15.88
N GLU A 190 6.24 -9.09 16.42
CA GLU A 190 7.46 -8.77 15.69
C GLU A 190 8.15 -10.10 15.36
N SER A 191 8.62 -10.23 14.12
CA SER A 191 9.52 -11.28 13.63
C SER A 191 9.03 -12.75 13.60
N SER A 192 8.03 -13.07 12.78
CA SER A 192 8.04 -14.36 12.08
C SER A 192 7.36 -14.26 10.70
N ASN A 193 7.81 -15.07 9.75
CA ASN A 193 7.40 -15.09 8.33
C ASN A 193 5.88 -15.19 8.06
N VAL A 194 5.07 -15.44 9.09
CA VAL A 194 3.59 -15.44 9.06
C VAL A 194 3.00 -14.04 8.79
N SER A 195 3.82 -13.00 8.86
CA SER A 195 3.43 -11.58 8.68
C SER A 195 2.93 -11.22 7.28
N LEU A 196 3.12 -12.09 6.28
CA LEU A 196 2.74 -11.86 4.87
C LEU A 196 1.53 -12.69 4.41
N LEU A 197 0.99 -13.56 5.27
CA LEU A 197 -0.16 -14.42 4.96
C LEU A 197 -1.47 -13.71 5.31
N ASN A 198 -2.23 -13.35 4.28
CA ASN A 198 -3.47 -12.59 4.42
C ASN A 198 -4.68 -13.40 3.95
N TRP A 199 -5.79 -13.32 4.67
CA TRP A 199 -7.04 -13.98 4.31
C TRP A 199 -8.13 -12.94 4.02
N GLY A 200 -8.68 -12.98 2.81
CA GLY A 200 -9.78 -12.12 2.37
C GLY A 200 -11.13 -12.65 2.86
N PHE A 201 -11.62 -12.09 3.96
CA PHE A 201 -12.81 -12.58 4.65
C PHE A 201 -14.14 -12.09 4.04
N SER A 202 -14.16 -11.39 2.91
CA SER A 202 -15.43 -10.88 2.32
C SER A 202 -16.23 -11.94 1.53
N GLY A 203 -15.86 -13.23 1.63
CA GLY A 203 -16.37 -14.32 0.80
C GLY A 203 -17.88 -14.56 0.85
N GLY A 204 -18.54 -14.33 -0.28
CA GLY A 204 -19.86 -14.81 -0.62
C GLY A 204 -20.05 -14.85 -2.15
N GLY A 205 -19.48 -15.87 -2.80
CA GLY A 205 -19.91 -16.35 -4.12
C GLY A 205 -19.41 -15.61 -5.37
N GLY A 206 -18.54 -16.29 -6.13
CA GLY A 206 -18.59 -16.33 -7.59
C GLY A 206 -17.96 -15.18 -8.38
N GLY A 207 -16.89 -15.51 -9.12
CA GLY A 207 -16.48 -14.78 -10.32
C GLY A 207 -15.05 -14.23 -10.28
N GLY A 208 -14.15 -14.92 -10.99
CA GLY A 208 -12.88 -14.41 -11.53
C GLY A 208 -12.15 -13.36 -10.71
N GLY A 209 -11.31 -13.79 -9.77
CA GLY A 209 -10.22 -12.95 -9.28
C GLY A 209 -9.13 -12.91 -10.33
N GLU A 210 -9.05 -11.81 -11.07
CA GLU A 210 -7.81 -11.38 -11.71
C GLU A 210 -6.71 -11.32 -10.65
N GLU A 211 -5.57 -11.89 -11.03
CA GLU A 211 -4.27 -11.71 -10.42
C GLU A 211 -4.08 -10.23 -10.04
N GLU A 212 -3.71 -9.93 -8.79
CA GLU A 212 -3.21 -8.60 -8.46
C GLU A 212 -1.80 -8.51 -9.06
N GLU A 213 -1.79 -8.25 -10.37
CA GLU A 213 -0.62 -8.00 -11.19
C GLU A 213 0.22 -6.93 -10.49
N VAL A 214 1.53 -7.13 -10.44
CA VAL A 214 2.48 -6.05 -10.13
C VAL A 214 2.20 -4.95 -11.13
N ALA A 215 1.38 -3.97 -10.75
CA ALA A 215 0.78 -3.05 -11.71
C ALA A 215 1.89 -2.38 -12.50
N ASP A 216 1.97 -2.71 -13.79
CA ASP A 216 2.97 -2.22 -14.71
C ASP A 216 3.04 -0.69 -14.57
N PRO A 217 4.23 -0.11 -14.28
CA PRO A 217 4.38 1.33 -14.18
C PRO A 217 3.84 2.07 -15.42
N CYS A 218 3.91 1.46 -16.61
CA CYS A 218 3.32 2.01 -17.82
C CYS A 218 1.79 2.15 -17.71
N LEU A 219 1.09 1.15 -17.19
CA LEU A 219 -0.36 1.21 -16.94
C LEU A 219 -0.70 2.27 -15.89
N LYS A 220 0.12 2.40 -14.84
CA LYS A 220 -0.06 3.44 -13.81
C LYS A 220 0.13 4.85 -14.37
N ILE A 221 1.15 5.06 -15.20
CA ILE A 221 1.38 6.34 -15.87
C ILE A 221 0.21 6.67 -16.81
N LYS A 222 -0.24 5.71 -17.60
CA LYS A 222 -1.40 5.87 -18.49
C LYS A 222 -2.64 6.29 -17.71
N ALA A 223 -2.97 5.55 -16.65
CA ALA A 223 -4.11 5.87 -15.78
C ALA A 223 -3.98 7.25 -15.11
N GLN A 224 -2.77 7.69 -14.77
CA GLN A 224 -2.53 9.03 -14.24
C GLN A 224 -2.72 10.14 -15.27
N ILE A 225 -2.25 9.95 -16.51
CA ILE A 225 -2.40 10.95 -17.58
C ILE A 225 -3.86 11.04 -18.03
N ASP A 226 -4.60 9.93 -17.99
CA ASP A 226 -6.03 9.88 -18.29
C ASP A 226 -6.89 10.45 -17.15
N ASN A 227 -6.34 10.59 -15.95
CA ASN A 227 -7.03 11.21 -14.82
C ASN A 227 -7.15 12.73 -15.04
N VAL A 228 -8.40 13.20 -15.20
CA VAL A 228 -8.71 14.60 -15.48
C VAL A 228 -8.12 15.58 -14.45
N VAL A 229 -8.08 15.20 -13.17
CA VAL A 229 -7.54 16.05 -12.09
C VAL A 229 -6.02 16.17 -12.22
N ILE A 230 -5.32 15.05 -12.39
CA ILE A 230 -3.85 15.04 -12.55
C ILE A 230 -3.46 15.76 -13.84
N LYS A 231 -4.17 15.50 -14.94
CA LYS A 231 -3.95 16.17 -16.22
C LYS A 231 -4.08 17.69 -16.11
N ALA A 232 -5.14 18.18 -15.46
CA ALA A 232 -5.33 19.61 -15.23
C ALA A 232 -4.17 20.23 -14.42
N LYS A 233 -3.60 19.48 -13.46
CA LYS A 233 -2.43 19.92 -12.70
C LYS A 233 -1.16 19.95 -13.53
N ILE A 234 -0.92 18.94 -14.37
CA ILE A 234 0.21 18.90 -15.30
C ILE A 234 0.12 20.08 -16.27
N ASP A 235 -1.05 20.34 -16.86
CA ASP A 235 -1.25 21.43 -17.82
C ASP A 235 -1.08 22.81 -17.16
N ALA A 236 -1.54 22.96 -15.92
CA ALA A 236 -1.30 24.17 -15.13
C ALA A 236 0.19 24.41 -14.84
N LEU A 237 0.99 23.35 -14.66
CA LEU A 237 2.43 23.44 -14.46
C LEU A 237 3.19 23.67 -15.79
N LYS A 238 2.74 23.08 -16.91
CA LYS A 238 3.29 23.40 -18.24
C LYS A 238 3.21 24.90 -18.55
N GLY A 239 2.14 25.56 -18.12
CA GLY A 239 1.99 27.02 -18.23
C GLY A 239 2.93 27.86 -17.36
N LYS A 240 3.76 27.24 -16.51
CA LYS A 240 4.64 27.92 -15.54
C LYS A 240 6.14 27.73 -15.82
N THR A 241 6.56 26.98 -16.84
CA THR A 241 7.99 26.72 -17.13
C THR A 241 8.78 28.00 -17.47
N ALA A 242 8.11 29.03 -17.98
CA ALA A 242 8.73 30.32 -18.28
C ALA A 242 8.91 31.23 -17.05
N ASN A 243 8.38 30.85 -15.88
CA ASN A 243 8.55 31.62 -14.66
C ASN A 243 10.00 31.55 -14.17
N LYS A 244 10.45 32.56 -13.42
CA LYS A 244 11.79 32.56 -12.81
C LYS A 244 11.91 31.58 -11.64
N ASN A 245 10.80 31.26 -10.99
CA ASN A 245 10.74 30.35 -9.86
C ASN A 245 10.05 29.05 -10.28
N GLU A 246 10.52 27.93 -9.76
CA GLU A 246 9.83 26.65 -9.91
C GLU A 246 8.47 26.71 -9.20
N ALA A 247 7.51 25.99 -9.76
CA ALA A 247 6.23 25.72 -9.13
C ALA A 247 6.07 24.21 -9.01
N GLY A 248 5.49 23.75 -7.91
CA GLY A 248 5.23 22.33 -7.72
C GLY A 248 4.07 22.09 -6.79
N ILE A 249 3.60 20.86 -6.83
CA ILE A 249 2.52 20.33 -6.02
C ILE A 249 2.88 18.93 -5.58
N VAL A 250 2.38 18.54 -4.43
CA VAL A 250 2.46 17.17 -3.91
C VAL A 250 1.06 16.57 -3.87
N GLN A 251 0.98 15.28 -4.18
CA GLN A 251 -0.22 14.47 -4.02
C GLN A 251 -0.14 13.70 -2.72
N LYS A 252 -1.17 13.85 -1.90
CA LYS A 252 -1.37 13.06 -0.69
C LYS A 252 -1.99 11.72 -1.04
N LYS A 253 -1.79 10.76 -0.14
CA LYS A 253 -2.32 9.40 -0.19
C LYS A 253 -3.84 9.32 -0.31
N ASP A 254 -4.58 10.32 0.16
CA ASP A 254 -6.03 10.42 0.03
C ASP A 254 -6.48 10.96 -1.34
N GLY A 255 -5.53 11.23 -2.24
CA GLY A 255 -5.77 11.78 -3.58
C GLY A 255 -5.83 13.31 -3.63
N THR A 256 -5.77 14.01 -2.49
CA THR A 256 -5.76 15.48 -2.46
C THR A 256 -4.39 16.04 -2.82
N PHE A 257 -4.34 17.33 -3.18
CA PHE A 257 -3.13 18.01 -3.59
C PHE A 257 -2.83 19.19 -2.69
N ALA A 258 -1.54 19.46 -2.46
CA ALA A 258 -1.05 20.65 -1.79
C ALA A 258 0.07 21.29 -2.60
N ASP A 259 0.21 22.61 -2.55
CA ASP A 259 1.30 23.31 -3.21
C ASP A 259 2.63 23.07 -2.46
N MET A 260 3.72 22.95 -3.22
CA MET A 260 5.07 22.93 -2.67
C MET A 260 5.49 24.35 -2.23
N ILE A 261 6.39 24.41 -1.26
CA ILE A 261 6.85 25.67 -0.68
C ILE A 261 8.05 26.16 -1.50
N ALA A 262 8.02 27.41 -1.95
CA ALA A 262 9.17 28.03 -2.61
C ALA A 262 10.37 28.07 -1.66
N ALA A 263 11.54 27.63 -2.13
CA ALA A 263 12.78 27.78 -1.38
C ALA A 263 13.37 29.18 -1.58
N THR A 264 14.43 29.50 -0.82
CA THR A 264 15.19 30.75 -0.99
C THR A 264 15.86 30.83 -2.36
N ASN A 265 16.23 29.67 -2.92
CA ASN A 265 16.72 29.53 -4.28
C ASN A 265 15.53 29.35 -5.23
N SER A 266 15.49 30.13 -6.31
CA SER A 266 14.41 30.10 -7.30
C SER A 266 14.30 28.77 -8.03
N ASN A 267 15.39 28.00 -8.10
CA ASN A 267 15.47 26.70 -8.76
C ASN A 267 15.27 25.53 -7.79
N GLU A 268 14.58 25.78 -6.67
CA GLU A 268 14.35 24.78 -5.65
C GLU A 268 12.95 24.92 -5.05
N LEU A 269 12.36 23.77 -4.74
CA LEU A 269 11.14 23.66 -3.97
C LEU A 269 11.42 22.86 -2.70
N ASN A 270 10.63 23.10 -1.67
CA ASN A 270 10.60 22.32 -0.44
C ASN A 270 9.23 21.64 -0.33
N MET A 271 9.21 20.43 0.22
CA MET A 271 7.95 19.77 0.52
C MET A 271 7.18 20.53 1.61
N PRO A 272 5.85 20.60 1.52
CA PRO A 272 5.04 21.10 2.62
C PRO A 272 5.12 20.14 3.82
N PRO A 273 4.79 20.59 5.04
CA PRO A 273 4.73 19.72 6.21
C PRO A 273 3.78 18.54 6.00
N GLY A 274 4.27 17.33 6.23
CA GLY A 274 3.49 16.09 6.07
C GLY A 274 4.37 14.90 5.73
N THR A 275 3.83 13.69 5.88
CA THR A 275 4.51 12.44 5.51
C THR A 275 3.62 11.52 4.68
N ASP A 276 2.41 11.94 4.37
CA ASP A 276 1.39 11.18 3.66
C ASP A 276 1.42 11.38 2.14
N PHE A 277 2.50 11.94 1.60
CA PHE A 277 2.66 12.18 0.16
C PHE A 277 3.02 10.89 -0.59
N THR A 278 2.37 10.68 -1.72
CA THR A 278 2.63 9.58 -2.66
C THR A 278 3.09 10.08 -4.02
N GLY A 279 2.97 11.38 -4.30
CA GLY A 279 3.35 11.93 -5.59
C GLY A 279 3.88 13.35 -5.48
N SER A 280 4.73 13.75 -6.43
CA SER A 280 5.02 15.15 -6.70
C SER A 280 4.96 15.46 -8.18
N MET A 281 4.67 16.72 -8.49
CA MET A 281 4.79 17.29 -9.82
C MET A 281 5.39 18.68 -9.69
N HIS A 282 6.47 18.98 -10.40
CA HIS A 282 7.08 20.31 -10.38
C HIS A 282 7.66 20.72 -11.73
N THR A 283 7.92 22.00 -11.90
CA THR A 283 8.48 22.57 -13.12
C THR A 283 9.97 22.81 -13.00
N HIS A 284 10.75 22.52 -14.03
CA HIS A 284 12.08 23.13 -14.21
C HIS A 284 11.96 24.30 -15.19
N GLN A 285 12.65 25.40 -14.89
CA GLN A 285 12.49 26.64 -15.66
C GLN A 285 13.21 26.59 -17.01
N ASP A 286 12.64 27.34 -17.96
CA ASP A 286 13.26 27.62 -19.24
C ASP A 286 14.50 28.52 -19.06
N PRO A 287 15.46 28.50 -20.01
CA PRO A 287 16.59 29.42 -19.95
C PRO A 287 16.15 30.89 -19.81
N TYR A 288 16.67 31.57 -18.79
CA TYR A 288 16.33 32.97 -18.51
C TYR A 288 17.57 33.85 -18.32
N SER A 289 17.42 35.15 -18.54
CA SER A 289 18.54 36.09 -18.37
C SER A 289 18.92 36.23 -16.89
N SER A 290 20.24 36.17 -16.60
CA SER A 290 20.80 36.44 -15.26
C SER A 290 20.69 37.91 -14.84
N GLY A 291 20.29 38.80 -15.76
CA GLY A 291 20.37 40.25 -15.57
C GLY A 291 21.79 40.83 -15.74
N ARG A 292 22.79 39.97 -15.99
CA ARG A 292 24.16 40.37 -16.34
C ARG A 292 24.39 40.27 -17.83
N PHE A 293 25.31 41.08 -18.34
CA PHE A 293 25.68 41.14 -19.75
C PHE A 293 27.17 40.90 -19.91
N ARG A 294 27.56 40.28 -21.04
CA ARG A 294 28.96 40.20 -21.47
C ARG A 294 29.40 41.58 -22.00
N GLU A 295 30.71 41.76 -22.19
CA GLU A 295 31.29 43.00 -22.73
C GLU A 295 30.68 43.43 -24.08
N ASN A 296 30.24 42.47 -24.90
CA ASN A 296 29.57 42.72 -26.18
C ASN A 296 28.06 43.03 -26.07
N GLY A 297 27.54 43.28 -24.86
CA GLY A 297 26.13 43.57 -24.62
C GLY A 297 25.20 42.35 -24.68
N THR A 298 25.70 41.14 -24.87
CA THR A 298 24.85 39.93 -24.86
C THR A 298 24.46 39.51 -23.45
N PRO A 299 23.18 39.22 -23.16
CA PRO A 299 22.76 38.76 -21.84
C PRO A 299 23.38 37.39 -21.52
N ILE A 300 23.86 37.25 -20.29
CA ILE A 300 24.30 35.97 -19.74
C ILE A 300 23.04 35.19 -19.35
N MET A 301 22.77 34.09 -20.06
CA MET A 301 21.62 33.24 -19.82
C MET A 301 21.95 32.19 -18.75
N LEU A 302 21.09 32.08 -17.74
CA LEU A 302 21.03 30.94 -16.84
C LEU A 302 20.27 29.81 -17.53
N ARG A 303 20.82 28.60 -17.48
CA ARG A 303 20.27 27.42 -18.16
C ARG A 303 20.03 26.32 -17.14
N PRO A 304 18.83 26.26 -16.56
CA PRO A 304 18.43 25.13 -15.71
C PRO A 304 18.54 23.79 -16.46
N ILE A 305 18.67 22.71 -15.70
CA ILE A 305 18.80 21.37 -16.25
C ILE A 305 17.38 20.84 -16.46
N LEU A 306 17.05 20.42 -17.68
CA LEU A 306 15.70 19.98 -18.05
C LEU A 306 15.52 18.46 -17.86
N ILE A 307 16.09 17.92 -16.78
CA ILE A 307 15.86 16.58 -16.23
C ILE A 307 15.96 16.68 -14.70
N PHE A 308 15.50 15.67 -13.97
CA PHE A 308 15.58 15.63 -12.50
C PHE A 308 16.99 15.95 -11.99
N SER A 309 17.04 16.80 -10.95
CA SER A 309 18.23 17.15 -10.20
C SER A 309 18.49 16.16 -9.05
N PRO A 310 19.67 16.20 -8.43
CA PRO A 310 19.95 15.39 -7.24
C PRO A 310 18.96 15.62 -6.10
N LYS A 311 18.51 16.87 -5.89
CA LYS A 311 17.52 17.19 -4.85
C LYS A 311 16.16 16.56 -5.14
N ASP A 312 15.76 16.50 -6.41
CA ASP A 312 14.51 15.84 -6.81
C ASP A 312 14.56 14.33 -6.56
N VAL A 313 15.71 13.71 -6.83
CA VAL A 313 15.93 12.30 -6.49
C VAL A 313 15.85 12.09 -4.99
N VAL A 314 16.47 12.96 -4.18
CA VAL A 314 16.37 12.87 -2.71
C VAL A 314 14.91 12.99 -2.24
N HIS A 315 14.13 13.97 -2.74
CA HIS A 315 12.70 14.05 -2.43
C HIS A 315 11.94 12.78 -2.83
N PHE A 316 12.27 12.20 -4.00
CA PHE A 316 11.68 10.94 -4.42
C PHE A 316 12.01 9.78 -3.46
N LEU A 317 13.27 9.69 -3.00
CA LEU A 317 13.67 8.71 -1.98
C LEU A 317 12.98 8.96 -0.63
N GLU A 318 12.75 10.22 -0.26
CA GLU A 318 11.97 10.59 0.92
C GLU A 318 10.51 10.13 0.80
N PHE A 319 9.87 10.24 -0.37
CA PHE A 319 8.54 9.68 -0.60
C PHE A 319 8.53 8.16 -0.46
N LEU A 320 9.55 7.47 -0.99
CA LEU A 320 9.69 6.02 -0.83
C LEU A 320 9.88 5.64 0.65
N ASN A 321 10.71 6.35 1.39
CA ASN A 321 10.93 6.09 2.81
C ASN A 321 9.69 6.41 3.67
N ASN A 322 8.96 7.48 3.36
CA ASN A 322 7.69 7.80 4.00
C ASN A 322 6.64 6.73 3.70
N THR A 323 6.63 6.21 2.48
CA THR A 323 5.78 5.10 2.06
C THR A 323 6.08 3.84 2.86
N LYS A 324 7.37 3.52 3.10
CA LYS A 324 7.81 2.44 4.00
C LYS A 324 7.28 2.61 5.42
N LYS A 325 7.39 3.82 5.98
CA LYS A 325 6.92 4.14 7.35
C LYS A 325 5.39 4.08 7.47
N ASN A 326 4.67 4.44 6.41
CA ASN A 326 3.22 4.63 6.40
C ASN A 326 2.44 3.49 5.72
N ASN A 327 3.12 2.37 5.41
CA ASN A 327 2.62 1.17 4.74
C ASN A 327 1.77 1.48 3.49
N ALA A 328 2.28 2.37 2.63
CA ALA A 328 1.68 2.72 1.34
C ALA A 328 2.13 1.75 0.22
N PRO A 329 1.31 1.45 -0.82
CA PRO A 329 1.83 0.72 -1.96
C PRO A 329 2.88 1.57 -2.63
N ILE A 330 4.06 1.00 -2.76
CA ILE A 330 5.21 1.67 -3.36
C ILE A 330 5.01 1.98 -4.85
N THR A 331 4.16 1.17 -5.49
CA THR A 331 3.72 1.34 -6.89
C THR A 331 2.94 2.63 -7.12
N GLU A 332 2.38 3.24 -6.07
CA GLU A 332 1.73 4.56 -6.14
C GLU A 332 2.72 5.72 -6.04
N VAL A 333 3.99 5.45 -5.70
CA VAL A 333 5.01 6.51 -5.54
C VAL A 333 5.49 6.99 -6.89
N TYR A 334 5.43 8.30 -7.12
CA TYR A 334 5.97 8.92 -8.33
C TYR A 334 6.50 10.33 -8.08
N SER A 335 7.38 10.79 -8.95
CA SER A 335 7.77 12.20 -9.03
C SER A 335 7.76 12.61 -10.49
N THR A 336 7.08 13.69 -10.84
CA THR A 336 6.98 14.20 -12.22
C THR A 336 7.68 15.53 -12.32
N MET A 337 8.61 15.66 -13.27
CA MET A 337 9.22 16.94 -13.61
C MET A 337 8.72 17.37 -14.99
N ILE A 338 8.30 18.63 -15.07
CA ILE A 338 7.72 19.26 -16.26
C ILE A 338 8.67 20.36 -16.73
N SER A 339 9.10 20.26 -17.99
CA SER A 339 9.87 21.30 -18.67
C SER A 339 9.17 21.70 -19.97
N SER A 340 9.62 22.77 -20.62
CA SER A 340 9.14 23.13 -21.97
C SER A 340 9.46 22.05 -23.01
N SER A 341 10.53 21.27 -22.81
CA SER A 341 10.97 20.25 -23.77
C SER A 341 10.36 18.88 -23.57
N ALA A 342 10.02 18.52 -22.32
CA ALA A 342 9.61 17.16 -21.97
C ALA A 342 8.97 17.10 -20.58
N VAL A 343 8.14 16.08 -20.38
CA VAL A 343 7.63 15.67 -19.07
C VAL A 343 8.28 14.34 -18.71
N TYR A 344 8.98 14.29 -17.59
CA TYR A 344 9.58 13.06 -17.08
C TYR A 344 8.90 12.62 -15.80
N GLN A 345 8.83 11.31 -15.59
CA GLN A 345 8.32 10.74 -14.35
C GLN A 345 9.28 9.67 -13.81
N LEU A 346 9.58 9.72 -12.52
CA LEU A 346 10.24 8.65 -11.78
C LEU A 346 9.21 7.71 -11.17
N ARG A 347 9.50 6.41 -11.25
CA ARG A 347 8.76 5.33 -10.59
C ARG A 347 9.72 4.39 -9.88
N PHE A 348 9.18 3.57 -8.99
CA PHE A 348 9.96 2.59 -8.27
C PHE A 348 9.37 1.18 -8.37
N THR A 349 10.17 0.25 -8.86
CA THR A 349 9.87 -1.19 -9.00
C THR A 349 10.82 -2.07 -8.20
N GLY A 350 11.77 -1.45 -7.47
CA GLY A 350 12.78 -2.15 -6.69
C GLY A 350 12.30 -2.60 -5.32
N ASN A 351 13.26 -3.01 -4.49
CA ASN A 351 13.00 -3.37 -3.10
C ASN A 351 13.10 -2.14 -2.18
N ILE A 352 12.03 -1.83 -1.47
CA ILE A 352 11.97 -0.68 -0.55
C ILE A 352 12.96 -0.77 0.61
N THR A 353 13.44 -1.97 0.95
CA THR A 353 14.47 -2.12 2.00
C THR A 353 15.82 -1.53 1.58
N ASP A 354 16.06 -1.42 0.28
CA ASP A 354 17.33 -0.96 -0.29
C ASP A 354 17.42 0.57 -0.32
N VAL A 355 16.27 1.26 -0.13
CA VAL A 355 16.20 2.71 -0.13
C VAL A 355 16.86 3.30 1.11
N LYS A 356 17.89 4.12 0.87
CA LYS A 356 18.62 4.90 1.89
C LYS A 356 18.43 6.38 1.61
N ILE A 357 18.18 7.17 2.66
CA ILE A 357 17.96 8.63 2.56
C ILE A 357 19.11 9.46 3.12
N ASP A 358 20.16 8.82 3.64
CA ASP A 358 21.34 9.50 4.15
C ASP A 358 22.29 9.82 2.99
N CYS A 359 21.97 10.90 2.27
CA CYS A 359 22.72 11.35 1.11
C CYS A 359 23.27 12.76 1.35
N ASP A 360 24.57 12.96 1.14
CA ASP A 360 25.15 14.30 1.10
C ASP A 360 24.83 14.96 -0.26
N ILE A 361 23.87 15.90 -0.23
CA ILE A 361 23.42 16.63 -1.42
C ILE A 361 24.59 17.39 -2.09
N SER A 362 25.55 17.88 -1.31
CA SER A 362 26.70 18.62 -1.87
C SER A 362 27.59 17.71 -2.71
N ASP A 363 27.88 16.51 -2.19
CA ASP A 363 28.64 15.48 -2.92
C ASP A 363 27.86 14.96 -4.14
N LEU A 364 26.55 14.72 -3.99
CA LEU A 364 25.70 14.30 -5.10
C LEU A 364 25.67 15.34 -6.23
N ASN A 365 25.64 16.65 -5.91
CA ASN A 365 25.71 17.71 -6.92
C ASN A 365 27.01 17.66 -7.73
N ILE A 366 28.15 17.44 -7.07
CA ILE A 366 29.46 17.30 -7.74
C ILE A 366 29.45 16.07 -8.66
N LYS A 367 29.00 14.92 -8.14
CA LYS A 367 28.90 13.65 -8.88
C LYS A 367 27.95 13.75 -10.07
N TYR A 368 26.83 14.44 -9.91
CA TYR A 368 25.85 14.67 -10.96
C TYR A 368 26.44 15.50 -12.10
N VAL A 369 27.05 16.65 -11.78
CA VAL A 369 27.70 17.50 -12.79
C VAL A 369 28.81 16.74 -13.51
N LYS A 370 29.60 15.93 -12.78
CA LYS A 370 30.61 15.07 -13.37
C LYS A 370 30.00 14.03 -14.32
N SER A 371 28.97 13.32 -13.89
CA SER A 371 28.31 12.29 -14.70
C SER A 371 27.74 12.86 -16.01
N ILE A 372 27.14 14.05 -15.98
CA ILE A 372 26.65 14.73 -17.20
C ILE A 372 27.82 15.07 -18.14
N LYS A 373 28.94 15.59 -17.60
CA LYS A 373 30.13 15.94 -18.40
C LYS A 373 30.81 14.71 -19.02
N ASP A 374 31.02 13.67 -18.23
CA ASP A 374 31.68 12.43 -18.65
C ASP A 374 30.89 11.71 -19.76
N ASN A 375 29.58 11.98 -19.85
CA ASN A 375 28.68 11.47 -20.88
C ASN A 375 28.37 12.50 -21.98
N GLY A 376 29.34 13.37 -22.30
CA GLY A 376 29.25 14.28 -23.46
C GLY A 376 28.23 15.43 -23.31
N ASN A 377 27.82 15.75 -22.08
CA ASN A 377 26.73 16.67 -21.75
C ASN A 377 25.33 16.20 -22.17
N ASP A 378 25.15 14.91 -22.48
CA ASP A 378 23.82 14.33 -22.62
C ASP A 378 23.17 14.22 -21.23
N LYS A 379 22.10 15.01 -21.03
CA LYS A 379 21.41 15.11 -19.75
C LYS A 379 20.70 13.81 -19.35
N LYS A 380 20.11 13.09 -20.31
CA LYS A 380 19.39 11.84 -20.06
C LYS A 380 20.39 10.74 -19.69
N LEU A 381 21.43 10.58 -20.51
CA LEU A 381 22.46 9.56 -20.28
C LEU A 381 23.20 9.81 -18.96
N GLY A 382 23.64 11.05 -18.72
CA GLY A 382 24.33 11.40 -17.47
C GLY A 382 23.43 11.28 -16.24
N PHE A 383 22.13 11.57 -16.33
CA PHE A 383 21.21 11.34 -15.21
C PHE A 383 21.04 9.84 -14.91
N LEU A 384 20.84 9.00 -15.92
CA LEU A 384 20.73 7.54 -15.71
C LEU A 384 22.00 6.94 -15.13
N LYS A 385 23.18 7.38 -15.61
CA LYS A 385 24.47 6.99 -15.05
C LYS A 385 24.66 7.49 -13.63
N PHE A 386 24.21 8.70 -13.34
CA PHE A 386 24.20 9.22 -11.98
C PHE A 386 23.35 8.33 -11.04
N LEU A 387 22.15 7.92 -11.45
CA LEU A 387 21.32 7.00 -10.66
C LEU A 387 22.03 5.66 -10.42
N GLU A 388 22.58 5.05 -11.47
CA GLU A 388 23.28 3.76 -11.41
C GLU A 388 24.51 3.82 -10.50
N ASP A 389 25.40 4.78 -10.72
CA ASP A 389 26.74 4.81 -10.12
C ASP A 389 26.77 5.46 -8.72
N ASN A 390 25.85 6.38 -8.44
CA ASN A 390 25.93 7.24 -7.24
C ASN A 390 24.75 7.11 -6.28
N ILE A 391 23.56 6.79 -6.79
CA ILE A 391 22.41 6.49 -5.94
C ILE A 391 22.44 5.02 -5.53
N GLY A 392 22.77 4.12 -6.47
CA GLY A 392 23.03 2.70 -6.17
C GLY A 392 21.79 1.93 -5.69
N ILE A 393 20.58 2.47 -5.90
CA ILE A 393 19.31 1.84 -5.59
C ILE A 393 18.73 1.28 -6.88
N LYS A 394 18.52 -0.05 -6.91
CA LYS A 394 17.89 -0.72 -8.06
C LYS A 394 16.39 -0.42 -8.11
N GLY A 395 15.85 -0.34 -9.32
CA GLY A 395 14.42 -0.19 -9.57
C GLY A 395 13.89 1.24 -9.54
N ILE A 396 14.76 2.26 -9.49
CA ILE A 396 14.35 3.62 -9.88
C ILE A 396 14.28 3.65 -11.41
N GLU A 397 13.10 3.96 -11.94
CA GLU A 397 12.82 3.92 -13.37
C GLU A 397 12.41 5.30 -13.88
N LEU A 398 12.97 5.70 -15.02
CA LEU A 398 12.70 6.98 -15.67
C LEU A 398 11.77 6.77 -16.86
N TYR A 399 10.73 7.60 -16.93
CA TYR A 399 9.77 7.62 -18.02
C TYR A 399 9.71 9.01 -18.65
N GLU A 400 9.54 9.07 -19.95
CA GLU A 400 9.22 10.28 -20.71
C GLU A 400 7.78 10.19 -21.22
N ILE A 401 7.02 11.23 -20.94
CA ILE A 401 5.63 11.38 -21.38
C ILE A 401 5.63 12.41 -22.51
N ASN A 402 5.36 11.93 -23.73
CA ASN A 402 5.33 12.73 -24.94
C ASN A 402 4.09 13.62 -25.00
N SER A 403 4.09 14.60 -25.92
CA SER A 403 2.97 15.53 -26.10
C SER A 403 1.66 14.86 -26.51
N ASP A 404 1.72 13.69 -27.15
CA ASP A 404 0.57 12.85 -27.52
C ASP A 404 0.14 11.89 -26.40
N ASN A 405 0.70 12.05 -25.19
CA ASN A 405 0.56 11.18 -24.02
C ASN A 405 1.11 9.76 -24.21
N SER A 406 1.80 9.46 -25.32
CA SER A 406 2.58 8.22 -25.40
C SER A 406 3.70 8.27 -24.35
N THR A 407 3.97 7.12 -23.74
CA THR A 407 4.96 7.02 -22.66
C THR A 407 6.07 6.08 -23.10
N VAL A 408 7.31 6.44 -22.77
CA VAL A 408 8.50 5.63 -23.07
C VAL A 408 9.30 5.47 -21.79
N LYS A 409 9.67 4.23 -21.44
CA LYS A 409 10.67 3.95 -20.41
C LYS A 409 12.05 4.21 -20.98
N ILE A 410 12.82 5.06 -20.31
CA ILE A 410 14.20 5.36 -20.66
C ILE A 410 15.12 4.54 -19.74
N THR A 411 15.96 3.70 -20.32
CA THR A 411 16.89 2.83 -19.59
C THR A 411 18.29 2.87 -20.19
N LEU A 412 19.26 2.28 -19.49
CA LEU A 412 20.58 2.00 -20.03
C LEU A 412 20.60 0.61 -20.66
N ASP A 413 21.16 0.52 -21.86
CA ASP A 413 21.58 -0.72 -22.51
C ASP A 413 23.01 -0.52 -23.02
N ASN A 414 23.96 -1.31 -22.52
CA ASN A 414 25.38 -1.22 -22.87
C ASN A 414 25.95 0.22 -22.83
N ASN A 415 25.65 0.95 -21.75
CA ASN A 415 26.02 2.37 -21.55
C ASN A 415 25.46 3.35 -22.58
N LYS A 416 24.39 2.98 -23.29
CA LYS A 416 23.64 3.87 -24.18
C LYS A 416 22.20 3.95 -23.72
N ILE A 417 21.52 5.04 -24.10
CA ILE A 417 20.10 5.18 -23.86
C ILE A 417 19.34 4.17 -24.72
N SER A 418 18.46 3.42 -24.10
CA SER A 418 17.45 2.59 -24.75
C SER A 418 16.06 3.06 -24.34
N ASN A 419 15.19 3.14 -25.34
CA ASN A 419 13.82 3.64 -25.22
C ASN A 419 12.87 2.48 -25.45
N ILE A 420 12.10 2.11 -24.42
CA ILE A 420 11.14 1.02 -24.48
C ILE A 420 9.75 1.66 -24.42
N PRO A 421 8.99 1.70 -25.55
CA PRO A 421 7.63 2.21 -25.54
C PRO A 421 6.77 1.45 -24.55
N CYS A 422 6.02 2.18 -23.73
CA CYS A 422 4.91 1.61 -22.98
C CYS A 422 3.82 1.19 -23.97
N LYS A 423 3.38 -0.07 -23.91
CA LYS A 423 2.36 -0.62 -24.81
C LYS A 423 0.97 -0.57 -24.21
#